data_AF-A0A817R1R4-F1
#
_entry.id   AF-A0A817R1R4-F1
#
_cell.length_a   1.000
_cell.length_b   1.000
_cell.length_c   1.000
_cell.angle_alpha   90.00
_cell.angle_beta   90.00
_cell.angle_gamma   90.00
#
_symmetry.space_group_name_H-M   'P 1'
#
loop_
_entity.id
_entity.type
_entity.pdbx_description
1 polymer ?
#
loop_
_entity_poly.entity_id
_entity_poly.type
_entity_poly.pdbx_seq_one_letter_code
_entity_poly.pdbx_strand_id
1 'polypeptide(L)'
;MKKDERETLRLRVVNFYHDAACGDLKTTWNFFKRQGYCYSTIYRIIQRYLQCKTTKDLPRSGRPRKLSDKQMKTMACNLNNKSGISHRALSIHYDVHYRTIGRNLKQRTNIRPRKRIKAPKYVKEQEKRAQKNCGYLYRLIPKNCFIIMDDEKYFSLTGVDIPGNAWYYTSDPSTAPANIKYKQHQKFEPKLLVWLAISAKGCSKPYIHKSKTAVTGDVYSKQSKAHYTPQVLHTLQEKNIPFVSREKNPPNIPQVRPIEDLWGILKQKVYAQNYEAKSLDQLARRIREKIKELDKRMIQDMMFDIRSKLRKMWREGVFSTCH
;
A
#
# COMPACT_ATOMS: atom_id res chain seq x y z
N MET A 1 22.60 42.70 -21.35
CA MET A 1 21.41 42.34 -22.18
C MET A 1 20.66 41.18 -21.55
N LYS A 2 19.45 41.43 -21.05
CA LYS A 2 18.53 40.42 -20.52
C LYS A 2 18.09 39.45 -21.62
N LYS A 3 17.53 38.28 -21.26
CA LYS A 3 17.15 37.25 -22.24
C LYS A 3 16.21 37.81 -23.33
N ASP A 4 15.21 38.56 -22.90
CA ASP A 4 14.17 39.09 -23.78
C ASP A 4 14.74 40.11 -24.78
N GLU A 5 15.60 41.03 -24.31
CA GLU A 5 16.33 41.98 -25.16
C GLU A 5 17.19 41.28 -26.23
N ARG A 6 17.79 40.11 -25.91
CA ARG A 6 18.54 39.32 -26.89
C ARG A 6 17.64 38.70 -27.95
N GLU A 7 16.46 38.23 -27.57
CA GLU A 7 15.50 37.63 -28.49
C GLU A 7 14.92 38.71 -29.42
N THR A 8 14.55 39.87 -28.89
CA THR A 8 14.10 41.04 -29.67
C THR A 8 15.18 41.50 -30.66
N LEU A 9 16.44 41.59 -30.22
CA LEU A 9 17.54 41.98 -31.10
C LEU A 9 17.72 40.99 -32.26
N ARG A 10 17.68 39.68 -31.99
CA ARG A 10 17.83 38.66 -33.04
C ARG A 10 16.71 38.72 -34.06
N LEU A 11 15.47 38.87 -33.60
CA LEU A 11 14.31 39.01 -34.48
C LEU A 11 14.46 40.25 -35.37
N ARG A 12 14.82 41.39 -34.76
CA ARG A 12 15.03 42.66 -35.47
C ARG A 12 16.14 42.57 -36.51
N VAL A 13 17.26 41.92 -36.18
CA VAL A 13 18.40 41.73 -37.10
C VAL A 13 18.02 40.85 -38.28
N VAL A 14 17.30 39.74 -38.04
CA VAL A 14 16.90 38.81 -39.10
C VAL A 14 15.84 39.42 -40.01
N ASN A 15 14.84 40.11 -39.46
CA ASN A 15 13.83 40.80 -40.27
C ASN A 15 14.49 41.88 -41.14
N PHE A 16 15.39 42.70 -40.57
CA PHE A 16 16.11 43.70 -41.36
C PHE A 16 16.97 43.08 -42.46
N TYR A 17 17.64 41.96 -42.17
CA TYR A 17 18.47 41.23 -43.12
C TYR A 17 17.68 40.74 -44.34
N HIS A 18 16.44 40.28 -44.14
CA HIS A 18 15.56 39.83 -45.22
C HIS A 18 14.83 40.97 -45.93
N ASP A 19 14.18 41.83 -45.16
CA ASP A 19 13.19 42.78 -45.70
C ASP A 19 13.85 44.03 -46.28
N ALA A 20 14.92 44.53 -45.65
CA ALA A 20 15.53 45.82 -46.00
C ALA A 20 16.91 45.69 -46.64
N ALA A 21 17.69 44.68 -46.24
CA ALA A 21 19.04 44.46 -46.77
C ALA A 21 19.11 43.42 -47.89
N CYS A 22 17.99 42.80 -48.28
CA CYS A 22 17.91 41.79 -49.35
C CYS A 22 18.96 40.67 -49.24
N GLY A 23 19.32 40.27 -48.02
CA GLY A 23 20.34 39.25 -47.77
C GLY A 23 21.78 39.75 -47.73
N ASP A 24 22.03 41.06 -47.80
CA ASP A 24 23.38 41.62 -47.67
C ASP A 24 23.80 41.86 -46.21
N LEU A 25 24.90 41.20 -45.85
CA LEU A 25 25.52 41.30 -44.52
C LEU A 25 26.13 42.68 -44.27
N LYS A 26 26.73 43.31 -45.29
CA LYS A 26 27.43 44.59 -45.14
C LYS A 26 26.45 45.72 -44.85
N THR A 27 25.34 45.76 -45.58
CA THR A 27 24.22 46.68 -45.38
C THR A 27 23.59 46.49 -44.01
N THR A 28 23.34 45.24 -43.61
CA THR A 28 22.81 44.92 -42.28
C THR A 28 23.73 45.38 -41.16
N TRP A 29 25.02 45.11 -41.24
CA TRP A 29 25.97 45.56 -40.24
C TRP A 29 26.06 47.08 -40.15
N ASN A 30 26.15 47.79 -41.27
CA ASN A 30 26.24 49.26 -41.28
C ASN A 30 25.06 49.91 -40.55
N PHE A 31 23.85 49.36 -40.69
CA PHE A 31 22.66 49.83 -39.98
C PHE A 31 22.75 49.63 -38.46
N PHE A 32 23.13 48.43 -38.01
CA PHE A 32 23.25 48.14 -36.57
C PHE A 32 24.52 48.73 -35.93
N LYS A 33 25.56 49.05 -36.71
CA LYS A 33 26.76 49.76 -36.26
C LYS A 33 26.42 51.15 -35.72
N ARG A 34 25.53 51.88 -36.41
CA ARG A 34 25.06 53.21 -35.98
C ARG A 34 24.30 53.17 -34.65
N GLN A 35 23.78 52.01 -34.27
CA GLN A 35 23.07 51.77 -33.02
C GLN A 35 23.97 51.21 -31.91
N GLY A 36 25.29 51.16 -32.14
CA GLY A 36 26.28 50.73 -31.15
C GLY A 36 26.51 49.21 -31.07
N TYR A 37 26.01 48.41 -32.02
CA TYR A 37 26.23 46.96 -32.01
C TYR A 37 27.53 46.56 -32.74
N CYS A 38 28.26 45.62 -32.14
CA CYS A 38 29.50 45.07 -32.70
C CYS A 38 29.24 44.16 -33.92
N TYR A 39 30.13 44.21 -34.92
CA TYR A 39 30.07 43.37 -36.13
C TYR A 39 29.92 41.87 -35.80
N SER A 40 30.73 41.36 -34.87
CA SER A 40 30.75 39.94 -34.49
C SER A 40 29.42 39.44 -33.94
N THR A 41 28.63 40.29 -33.29
CA THR A 41 27.30 39.92 -32.79
C THR A 41 26.30 39.80 -33.93
N ILE A 42 26.25 40.78 -34.82
CA ILE A 42 25.35 40.77 -36.00
C ILE A 42 25.70 39.61 -36.93
N TYR A 43 26.98 39.42 -37.21
CA TYR A 43 27.49 38.31 -38.00
C TYR A 43 27.08 36.94 -37.41
N ARG A 44 27.32 36.72 -36.11
CA ARG A 44 26.93 35.45 -35.44
C ARG A 44 25.42 35.20 -35.46
N ILE A 45 24.61 36.25 -35.35
CA ILE A 45 23.14 36.13 -35.42
C ILE A 45 22.71 35.68 -36.82
N ILE A 46 23.19 36.36 -37.86
CA ILE A 46 22.86 36.05 -39.26
C ILE A 46 23.35 34.66 -39.63
N GLN A 47 24.61 34.32 -39.34
CA GLN A 47 25.17 32.99 -39.63
C GLN A 47 24.41 31.87 -38.92
N ARG A 48 24.07 32.05 -37.64
CA ARG A 48 23.26 31.08 -36.90
C ARG A 48 21.86 30.95 -37.50
N TYR A 49 21.25 32.05 -37.93
CA TYR A 49 19.95 32.02 -38.59
C TYR A 49 20.02 31.32 -39.94
N LEU A 50 21.04 31.59 -40.77
CA LEU A 50 21.21 30.92 -42.06
C LEU A 50 21.35 29.39 -41.90
N GLN A 51 22.02 28.93 -40.85
CA GLN A 51 22.19 27.50 -40.54
C GLN A 51 20.95 26.85 -39.91
N CYS A 52 20.36 27.47 -38.87
CA CYS A 52 19.30 26.83 -38.07
C CYS A 52 17.89 27.30 -38.42
N LYS A 53 17.75 28.31 -39.30
CA LYS A 53 16.48 28.97 -39.71
C LYS A 53 15.58 29.36 -38.55
N THR A 54 16.17 29.73 -37.41
CA THR A 54 15.44 30.12 -36.20
C THR A 54 16.17 31.22 -35.43
N THR A 55 15.40 32.15 -34.85
CA THR A 55 15.89 33.22 -33.97
C THR A 55 15.83 32.84 -32.49
N LYS A 56 15.13 31.73 -32.17
CA LYS A 56 14.95 31.23 -30.79
C LYS A 56 16.26 30.72 -30.20
N ASP A 57 16.38 30.81 -28.88
CA ASP A 57 17.50 30.18 -28.16
C ASP A 57 17.41 28.65 -28.28
N LEU A 58 18.35 28.07 -29.04
CA LEU A 58 18.54 26.62 -29.08
C LEU A 58 18.99 26.08 -27.71
N PRO A 59 18.63 24.83 -27.37
CA PRO A 59 19.12 24.16 -26.16
C PRO A 59 20.64 24.18 -26.13
N ARG A 60 21.21 24.63 -25.01
CA ARG A 60 22.65 24.57 -24.80
C ARG A 60 23.05 23.14 -24.46
N SER A 61 24.24 22.73 -24.87
CA SER A 61 24.85 21.48 -24.40
C SER A 61 24.93 21.51 -22.88
N GLY A 62 24.16 20.63 -22.23
CA GLY A 62 24.16 20.48 -20.79
C GLY A 62 25.37 19.68 -20.32
N ARG A 63 25.51 19.57 -18.99
CA ARG A 63 26.51 18.68 -18.39
C ARG A 63 26.29 17.23 -18.87
N PRO A 64 27.34 16.49 -19.25
CA PRO A 64 27.24 15.08 -19.61
C PRO A 64 26.57 14.26 -18.51
N ARG A 65 25.78 13.25 -18.92
CA ARG A 65 25.08 12.36 -17.99
C ARG A 65 26.08 11.41 -17.33
N LYS A 66 25.94 11.19 -16.02
CA LYS A 66 26.75 10.20 -15.27
C LYS A 66 26.40 8.74 -15.59
N LEU A 67 25.20 8.49 -16.11
CA LEU A 67 24.73 7.14 -16.46
C LEU A 67 24.39 7.08 -17.96
N SER A 68 25.07 6.19 -18.67
CA SER A 68 24.81 5.93 -20.09
C SER A 68 23.45 5.25 -20.30
N ASP A 69 22.92 5.33 -21.52
CA ASP A 69 21.67 4.63 -21.87
C ASP A 69 21.81 3.10 -21.73
N LYS A 70 22.99 2.54 -22.04
CA LYS A 70 23.29 1.12 -21.83
C LYS A 70 23.22 0.73 -20.36
N GLN A 71 23.86 1.50 -19.47
CA GLN A 71 23.80 1.28 -18.03
C GLN A 71 22.37 1.37 -17.50
N MET A 72 21.58 2.33 -17.99
CA MET A 72 20.17 2.45 -17.63
C MET A 72 19.33 1.26 -18.06
N LYS A 73 19.55 0.75 -19.28
CA LYS A 73 18.84 -0.43 -19.79
C LYS A 73 19.15 -1.66 -18.94
N THR A 74 20.42 -1.91 -18.64
CA THR A 74 20.84 -3.01 -17.76
C THR A 74 20.26 -2.86 -16.35
N MET A 75 20.32 -1.66 -15.78
CA MET A 75 19.74 -1.39 -14.46
C MET A 75 18.23 -1.63 -14.45
N ALA A 76 17.52 -1.21 -15.50
CA ALA A 76 16.08 -1.43 -15.62
C ALA A 76 15.74 -2.91 -15.67
N CYS A 77 16.43 -3.71 -16.48
CA CYS A 77 16.24 -5.16 -16.51
C CYS A 77 16.56 -5.83 -15.17
N ASN A 78 17.58 -5.34 -14.47
CA ASN A 78 17.96 -5.87 -13.16
C ASN A 78 16.99 -5.51 -12.04
N LEU A 79 16.24 -4.42 -12.19
CA LEU A 79 15.25 -4.00 -11.20
C LEU A 79 13.85 -4.53 -11.49
N ASN A 80 13.49 -4.71 -12.75
CA ASN A 80 12.14 -5.07 -13.13
C ASN A 80 11.75 -6.43 -12.52
N ASN A 81 10.61 -6.47 -11.82
CA ASN A 81 10.10 -7.66 -11.13
C ASN A 81 11.05 -8.30 -10.11
N LYS A 82 12.07 -7.58 -9.62
CA LYS A 82 12.97 -8.06 -8.57
C LYS A 82 12.70 -7.32 -7.25
N SER A 83 12.98 -7.98 -6.13
CA SER A 83 12.85 -7.40 -4.79
C SER A 83 14.17 -7.49 -4.03
N GLY A 84 14.32 -6.70 -2.97
CA GLY A 84 15.54 -6.71 -2.13
C GLY A 84 16.68 -5.81 -2.61
N ILE A 85 16.49 -5.05 -3.70
CA ILE A 85 17.53 -4.16 -4.23
C ILE A 85 17.29 -2.74 -3.71
N SER A 86 18.28 -2.16 -3.05
CA SER A 86 18.22 -0.78 -2.55
C SER A 86 18.89 0.19 -3.53
N HIS A 87 18.45 1.45 -3.54
CA HIS A 87 19.15 2.51 -4.29
C HIS A 87 20.58 2.74 -3.79
N ARG A 88 20.89 2.40 -2.53
CA ARG A 88 22.25 2.47 -1.97
C ARG A 88 23.15 1.38 -2.56
N ALA A 89 22.65 0.15 -2.70
CA ALA A 89 23.40 -0.93 -3.34
C ALA A 89 23.71 -0.59 -4.82
N LEU A 90 22.73 -0.05 -5.55
CA LEU A 90 22.94 0.43 -6.92
C LEU A 90 23.90 1.62 -6.99
N SER A 91 23.85 2.50 -5.99
CA SER A 91 24.74 3.66 -5.89
C SER A 91 26.20 3.25 -5.85
N ILE A 92 26.52 2.22 -5.08
CA ILE A 92 27.87 1.63 -5.00
C ILE A 92 28.26 0.99 -6.33
N HIS A 93 27.38 0.16 -6.89
CA HIS A 93 27.66 -0.57 -8.14
C HIS A 93 27.91 0.34 -9.36
N TYR A 94 27.17 1.45 -9.47
CA TYR A 94 27.27 2.37 -10.61
C TYR A 94 28.10 3.63 -10.29
N ASP A 95 28.73 3.70 -9.12
CA ASP A 95 29.49 4.86 -8.63
C ASP A 95 28.77 6.21 -8.83
N VAL A 96 27.50 6.25 -8.42
CA VAL A 96 26.69 7.47 -8.47
C VAL A 96 25.84 7.57 -7.22
N HIS A 97 25.67 8.79 -6.69
CA HIS A 97 24.83 9.00 -5.51
C HIS A 97 23.41 8.43 -5.68
N TYR A 98 22.85 7.80 -4.64
CA TYR A 98 21.54 7.12 -4.68
C TYR A 98 20.38 7.99 -5.20
N ARG A 99 20.41 9.31 -4.96
CA ARG A 99 19.41 10.25 -5.53
C ARG A 99 19.47 10.33 -7.05
N THR A 100 20.66 10.20 -7.63
CA THR A 100 20.87 10.15 -9.09
C THR A 100 20.22 8.91 -9.67
N ILE A 101 20.35 7.75 -9.03
CA ILE A 101 19.65 6.51 -9.41
C ILE A 101 18.13 6.75 -9.41
N GLY A 102 17.57 7.20 -8.28
CA GLY A 102 16.13 7.44 -8.16
C GLY A 102 15.58 8.44 -9.18
N ARG A 103 16.32 9.54 -9.44
CA ARG A 103 15.95 10.52 -10.46
C ARG A 103 15.96 9.92 -11.86
N ASN A 104 17.01 9.18 -12.22
CA ASN A 104 17.12 8.57 -13.54
C ASN A 104 16.05 7.50 -13.76
N LEU A 105 15.74 6.67 -12.76
CA LEU A 105 14.62 5.72 -12.84
C LEU A 105 13.29 6.45 -13.05
N LYS A 106 13.04 7.55 -12.31
CA LYS A 106 11.82 8.35 -12.47
C LYS A 106 11.70 8.99 -13.86
N GLN A 107 12.78 9.54 -14.39
CA GLN A 107 12.75 10.35 -15.61
C GLN A 107 12.95 9.56 -16.91
N ARG A 108 13.68 8.44 -16.85
CA ARG A 108 14.11 7.69 -18.05
C ARG A 108 13.50 6.30 -18.16
N THR A 109 12.79 5.82 -17.13
CA THR A 109 12.14 4.50 -17.15
C THR A 109 10.75 4.57 -16.51
N ASN A 110 9.97 3.50 -16.67
CA ASN A 110 8.67 3.33 -16.01
C ASN A 110 8.75 2.55 -14.68
N ILE A 111 9.96 2.17 -14.26
CA ILE A 111 10.17 1.38 -13.05
C ILE A 111 10.08 2.30 -11.84
N ARG A 112 9.24 1.91 -10.88
CA ARG A 112 9.04 2.65 -9.63
C ARG A 112 9.16 1.70 -8.45
N PRO A 113 9.78 2.14 -7.34
CA PRO A 113 9.68 1.38 -6.10
C PRO A 113 8.22 1.35 -5.64
N ARG A 114 7.72 0.15 -5.33
CA ARG A 114 6.39 -0.07 -4.76
C ARG A 114 6.54 -0.82 -3.45
N LYS A 115 5.69 -0.50 -2.45
CA LYS A 115 5.64 -1.28 -1.21
C LYS A 115 4.97 -2.62 -1.52
N ARG A 116 5.53 -3.71 -1.00
CA ARG A 116 4.91 -5.04 -1.11
C ARG A 116 3.67 -5.07 -0.23
N ILE A 117 2.55 -5.51 -0.80
CA ILE A 117 1.29 -5.72 -0.07
C ILE A 117 1.43 -7.01 0.75
N LYS A 118 0.95 -7.01 1.99
CA LYS A 118 0.92 -8.21 2.84
C LYS A 118 -0.16 -9.15 2.29
N ALA A 119 0.18 -10.42 2.13
CA ALA A 119 -0.76 -11.44 1.66
C ALA A 119 -0.52 -12.78 2.37
N PRO A 120 -1.55 -13.65 2.46
CA PRO A 120 -1.38 -14.99 3.00
C PRO A 120 -0.40 -15.81 2.18
N LYS A 121 0.37 -16.67 2.86
CA LYS A 121 1.27 -17.61 2.20
C LYS A 121 0.51 -18.88 1.81
N TYR A 122 0.62 -19.29 0.55
CA TYR A 122 0.05 -20.54 0.06
C TYR A 122 1.16 -21.48 -0.43
N VAL A 123 0.94 -22.78 -0.24
CA VAL A 123 1.58 -23.82 -1.05
C VAL A 123 0.82 -23.93 -2.37
N LYS A 124 1.49 -24.26 -3.49
CA LYS A 124 0.89 -24.26 -4.84
C LYS A 124 -0.47 -25.01 -4.90
N GLU A 125 -0.56 -26.18 -4.29
CA GLU A 125 -1.80 -26.97 -4.27
C GLU A 125 -2.89 -26.35 -3.37
N GLN A 126 -2.48 -25.73 -2.26
CA GLN A 126 -3.39 -25.01 -1.38
C GLN A 126 -3.99 -23.79 -2.09
N GLU A 127 -3.21 -23.08 -2.90
CA GLU A 127 -3.65 -21.93 -3.70
C GLU A 127 -4.72 -22.35 -4.72
N LYS A 128 -4.45 -23.39 -5.52
CA LYS A 128 -5.42 -23.93 -6.49
C LYS A 128 -6.71 -24.37 -5.81
N ARG A 129 -6.61 -25.06 -4.67
CA ARG A 129 -7.76 -25.47 -3.86
C ARG A 129 -8.55 -24.26 -3.37
N ALA A 130 -7.89 -23.24 -2.85
CA ALA A 130 -8.54 -22.01 -2.40
C ALA A 130 -9.29 -21.32 -3.56
N GLN A 131 -8.65 -21.18 -4.73
CA GLN A 131 -9.28 -20.58 -5.91
C GLN A 131 -10.51 -21.37 -6.38
N LYS A 132 -10.40 -22.70 -6.49
CA LYS A 132 -11.51 -23.57 -6.89
C LYS A 132 -12.68 -23.50 -5.88
N ASN A 133 -12.36 -23.54 -4.59
CA ASN A 133 -13.36 -23.48 -3.53
C ASN A 133 -14.05 -22.11 -3.47
N CYS A 134 -13.36 -21.01 -3.79
CA CYS A 134 -14.00 -19.70 -3.92
C CYS A 134 -15.08 -19.70 -5.02
N GLY A 135 -14.80 -20.35 -6.16
CA GLY A 135 -15.77 -20.52 -7.24
C GLY A 135 -16.96 -21.40 -6.84
N TYR A 136 -16.72 -22.45 -6.04
CA TYR A 136 -17.79 -23.28 -5.47
C TYR A 136 -18.68 -22.48 -4.53
N LEU A 137 -18.09 -21.75 -3.57
CA LEU A 137 -18.86 -20.90 -2.63
C LEU A 137 -19.67 -19.82 -3.36
N TYR A 138 -19.09 -19.18 -4.37
CA TYR A 138 -19.80 -18.19 -5.18
C TYR A 138 -21.06 -18.76 -5.85
N ARG A 139 -21.03 -20.03 -6.29
CA ARG A 139 -22.19 -20.72 -6.88
C ARG A 139 -23.17 -21.20 -5.81
N LEU A 140 -22.65 -21.65 -4.67
CA LEU A 140 -23.46 -22.16 -3.57
C LEU A 140 -24.31 -21.07 -2.93
N ILE A 141 -23.74 -19.88 -2.71
CA ILE A 141 -24.41 -18.76 -2.02
C ILE A 141 -25.39 -18.10 -3.01
N PRO A 142 -26.71 -18.11 -2.78
CA PRO A 142 -27.67 -17.33 -3.57
C PRO A 142 -27.57 -15.82 -3.29
N LYS A 143 -28.11 -14.97 -4.18
CA LYS A 143 -28.11 -13.51 -3.98
C LYS A 143 -28.88 -13.06 -2.72
N ASN A 144 -29.95 -13.78 -2.35
CA ASN A 144 -30.83 -13.42 -1.24
C ASN A 144 -30.55 -14.22 0.05
N CYS A 145 -29.35 -14.79 0.17
CA CYS A 145 -28.98 -15.61 1.33
C CYS A 145 -28.22 -14.78 2.38
N PHE A 146 -28.59 -14.95 3.64
CA PHE A 146 -27.84 -14.39 4.76
C PHE A 146 -26.68 -15.31 5.10
N ILE A 147 -25.46 -14.86 4.84
CA ILE A 147 -24.25 -15.54 5.29
C ILE A 147 -24.05 -15.22 6.77
N ILE A 148 -23.85 -16.26 7.57
CA ILE A 148 -23.38 -16.16 8.95
C ILE A 148 -21.93 -16.61 8.97
N MET A 149 -21.05 -15.79 9.55
CA MET A 149 -19.65 -16.13 9.77
C MET A 149 -19.35 -16.04 11.26
N ASP A 150 -18.71 -17.06 11.81
CA ASP A 150 -18.23 -17.07 13.17
C ASP A 150 -16.73 -17.33 13.23
N ASP A 151 -16.11 -16.90 14.32
CA ASP A 151 -14.67 -17.05 14.59
C ASP A 151 -14.38 -16.76 16.07
N GLU A 152 -13.19 -17.14 16.53
CA GLU A 152 -12.70 -16.83 17.86
C GLU A 152 -11.45 -15.94 17.86
N LYS A 153 -11.36 -15.04 18.85
CA LYS A 153 -10.17 -14.22 19.07
C LYS A 153 -9.76 -14.12 20.52
N TYR A 154 -8.45 -14.14 20.73
CA TYR A 154 -7.86 -13.83 22.03
C TYR A 154 -7.69 -12.32 22.25
N PHE A 155 -8.10 -11.88 23.44
CA PHE A 155 -7.89 -10.54 23.99
C PHE A 155 -7.06 -10.66 25.27
N SER A 156 -5.99 -9.87 25.38
CA SER A 156 -5.13 -9.84 26.56
C SER A 156 -5.44 -8.63 27.45
N LEU A 157 -4.87 -8.51 28.64
CA LEU A 157 -5.21 -7.39 29.54
C LEU A 157 -4.67 -6.04 29.03
N THR A 158 -3.46 -6.01 28.48
CA THR A 158 -2.72 -4.81 28.07
C THR A 158 -2.76 -4.51 26.57
N GLY A 159 -3.22 -5.46 25.74
CA GLY A 159 -3.44 -5.24 24.31
C GLY A 159 -2.17 -5.00 23.48
N VAL A 160 -1.04 -5.56 23.89
CA VAL A 160 0.30 -5.31 23.28
C VAL A 160 0.37 -5.65 21.78
N ASP A 161 -0.48 -6.56 21.31
CA ASP A 161 -0.54 -6.95 19.89
C ASP A 161 -1.13 -5.86 18.97
N ILE A 162 -1.61 -4.74 19.51
CA ILE A 162 -2.23 -3.68 18.70
C ILE A 162 -1.16 -2.64 18.34
N PRO A 163 -0.90 -2.42 17.04
CA PRO A 163 -0.05 -1.33 16.60
C PRO A 163 -0.76 0.00 16.91
N GLY A 164 -0.45 0.57 18.07
CA GLY A 164 -0.97 1.83 18.57
C GLY A 164 0.08 2.95 18.56
N ASN A 165 -0.35 4.15 18.93
CA ASN A 165 0.52 5.30 19.15
C ASN A 165 1.32 5.09 20.45
N ALA A 166 2.49 4.43 20.34
CA ALA A 166 3.41 4.21 21.45
C ALA A 166 4.44 5.34 21.62
N TRP A 167 4.12 6.54 21.12
CA TRP A 167 4.96 7.71 21.30
C TRP A 167 4.81 8.24 22.72
N TYR A 168 5.91 8.67 23.32
CA TYR A 168 5.93 9.43 24.56
C TYR A 168 6.55 10.80 24.29
N TYR A 169 6.08 11.81 25.01
CA TYR A 169 6.60 13.17 24.91
C TYR A 169 7.59 13.41 26.06
N THR A 170 8.75 13.96 25.76
CA THR A 170 9.73 14.41 26.76
C THR A 170 10.56 15.55 26.20
N SER A 171 10.99 16.48 27.06
CA SER A 171 12.01 17.48 26.73
C SER A 171 13.41 16.86 26.68
N ASP A 172 13.66 15.81 27.48
CA ASP A 172 14.91 15.07 27.53
C ASP A 172 14.65 13.56 27.74
N PRO A 173 15.09 12.68 26.82
CA PRO A 173 14.98 11.22 26.98
C PRO A 173 15.74 10.63 28.18
N SER A 174 16.69 11.38 28.77
CA SER A 174 17.49 10.92 29.91
C SER A 174 16.73 11.05 31.25
N THR A 175 15.86 12.07 31.38
CA THR A 175 15.10 12.36 32.60
C THR A 175 13.71 11.69 32.63
N ALA A 176 13.27 11.15 31.50
CA ALA A 176 11.96 10.51 31.39
C ALA A 176 11.86 9.25 32.28
N PRO A 177 10.83 9.13 33.14
CA PRO A 177 10.61 7.94 33.97
C PRO A 177 10.53 6.65 33.16
N ALA A 178 11.01 5.55 33.74
CA ALA A 178 11.07 4.24 33.08
C ALA A 178 9.70 3.71 32.63
N ASN A 179 8.63 3.98 33.39
CA ASN A 179 7.26 3.60 33.04
C ASN A 179 6.68 4.37 31.84
N ILE A 180 7.23 5.55 31.53
CA ILE A 180 6.86 6.34 30.34
C ILE A 180 7.69 5.90 29.13
N LYS A 181 8.97 5.63 29.35
CA LYS A 181 9.93 5.25 28.29
C LYS A 181 9.76 3.81 27.84
N TYR A 182 9.42 2.92 28.75
CA TYR A 182 9.33 1.48 28.49
C TYR A 182 7.93 0.96 28.80
N LYS A 183 7.25 0.44 27.78
CA LYS A 183 6.03 -0.34 27.96
C LYS A 183 6.40 -1.76 28.39
N GLN A 184 6.13 -2.10 29.65
CA GLN A 184 6.39 -3.43 30.18
C GLN A 184 5.35 -4.42 29.64
N HIS A 185 5.78 -5.65 29.33
CA HIS A 185 4.88 -6.72 28.87
C HIS A 185 5.20 -8.04 29.57
N GLN A 186 4.16 -8.72 30.03
CA GLN A 186 4.28 -10.03 30.66
C GLN A 186 4.33 -11.13 29.58
N LYS A 187 5.37 -11.99 29.61
CA LYS A 187 5.58 -13.06 28.60
C LYS A 187 4.35 -13.97 28.40
N PHE A 188 3.62 -14.26 29.48
CA PHE A 188 2.41 -15.11 29.47
C PHE A 188 1.25 -14.38 30.14
N GLU A 189 0.84 -13.28 29.55
CA GLU A 189 -0.31 -12.52 30.03
C GLU A 189 -1.61 -13.36 29.94
N PRO A 190 -2.51 -13.29 30.94
CA PRO A 190 -3.84 -13.88 30.88
C PRO A 190 -4.66 -13.38 29.67
N LYS A 191 -5.43 -14.28 29.04
CA LYS A 191 -6.21 -13.96 27.83
C LYS A 191 -7.65 -14.44 27.92
N LEU A 192 -8.58 -13.64 27.43
CA LEU A 192 -9.95 -14.06 27.15
C LEU A 192 -10.07 -14.60 25.74
N LEU A 193 -10.73 -15.75 25.58
CA LEU A 193 -11.19 -16.21 24.28
C LEU A 193 -12.61 -15.68 24.05
N VAL A 194 -12.80 -14.96 22.97
CA VAL A 194 -14.10 -14.40 22.58
C VAL A 194 -14.54 -15.05 21.28
N TRP A 195 -15.71 -15.67 21.29
CA TRP A 195 -16.41 -16.15 20.10
C TRP A 195 -17.51 -15.15 19.73
N LEU A 196 -17.61 -14.86 18.44
CA LEU A 196 -18.62 -13.96 17.89
C LEU A 196 -19.07 -14.50 16.52
N ALA A 197 -20.34 -14.27 16.19
CA ALA A 197 -20.87 -14.52 14.86
C ALA A 197 -21.42 -13.21 14.26
N ILE A 198 -21.25 -13.03 12.95
CA ILE A 198 -21.68 -11.85 12.21
C ILE A 198 -22.47 -12.23 10.97
N SER A 199 -23.38 -11.33 10.58
CA SER A 199 -24.15 -11.43 9.36
C SER A 199 -24.54 -10.03 8.86
N ALA A 200 -25.20 -9.93 7.70
CA ALA A 200 -25.80 -8.68 7.25
C ALA A 200 -26.90 -8.13 8.20
N LYS A 201 -27.30 -8.86 9.24
CA LYS A 201 -28.21 -8.37 10.29
C LYS A 201 -27.48 -7.73 11.49
N GLY A 202 -26.15 -7.88 11.57
CA GLY A 202 -25.32 -7.39 12.67
C GLY A 202 -24.54 -8.53 13.35
N CYS A 203 -24.11 -8.28 14.59
CA CYS A 203 -23.34 -9.21 15.41
C CYS A 203 -24.23 -9.99 16.40
N SER A 204 -23.83 -11.21 16.72
CA SER A 204 -24.41 -12.00 17.80
C SER A 204 -24.00 -11.48 19.19
N LYS A 205 -24.61 -12.04 20.23
CA LYS A 205 -24.12 -11.86 21.60
C LYS A 205 -22.77 -12.60 21.73
N PRO A 206 -21.70 -11.95 22.23
CA PRO A 206 -20.40 -12.59 22.36
C PRO A 206 -20.44 -13.71 23.41
N TYR A 207 -19.85 -14.85 23.09
CA TYR A 207 -19.52 -15.86 24.08
C TYR A 207 -18.07 -15.64 24.54
N ILE A 208 -17.86 -15.50 25.84
CA ILE A 208 -16.55 -15.19 26.42
C ILE A 208 -16.15 -16.33 27.34
N HIS A 209 -15.07 -17.00 26.97
CA HIS A 209 -14.46 -18.04 27.78
C HIS A 209 -13.20 -17.50 28.48
N LYS A 210 -13.16 -17.62 29.81
CA LYS A 210 -12.01 -17.22 30.63
C LYS A 210 -10.95 -18.31 30.54
N SER A 211 -10.03 -18.21 29.58
CA SER A 211 -8.88 -19.10 29.52
C SER A 211 -7.79 -18.59 30.46
N LYS A 212 -7.33 -19.42 31.42
CA LYS A 212 -6.16 -19.08 32.26
C LYS A 212 -4.83 -19.32 31.54
N THR A 213 -4.84 -20.12 30.49
CA THR A 213 -3.63 -20.56 29.78
C THR A 213 -3.74 -20.28 28.28
N ALA A 214 -2.60 -19.95 27.67
CA ALA A 214 -2.48 -19.95 26.22
C ALA A 214 -2.71 -21.39 25.73
N VAL A 215 -3.68 -21.55 24.83
CA VAL A 215 -3.97 -22.80 24.16
C VAL A 215 -2.73 -23.22 23.38
N THR A 216 -2.14 -24.37 23.71
CA THR A 216 -1.00 -24.95 22.96
C THR A 216 -1.40 -25.25 21.52
N GLY A 217 -0.44 -25.32 20.59
CA GLY A 217 -0.71 -25.53 19.16
C GLY A 217 -1.60 -26.75 18.88
N ASP A 218 -1.46 -27.81 19.67
CA ASP A 218 -2.29 -29.01 19.56
C ASP A 218 -3.73 -28.79 19.99
N VAL A 219 -3.95 -28.00 21.04
CA VAL A 219 -5.30 -27.66 21.51
C VAL A 219 -5.97 -26.71 20.51
N TYR A 220 -5.23 -25.80 19.89
CA TYR A 220 -5.76 -24.93 18.83
C TYR A 220 -6.14 -25.72 17.56
N SER A 221 -5.30 -26.69 17.18
CA SER A 221 -5.59 -27.62 16.09
C SER A 221 -6.84 -28.45 16.39
N LYS A 222 -7.02 -28.91 17.63
CA LYS A 222 -8.25 -29.59 18.08
C LYS A 222 -9.47 -28.66 18.07
N GLN A 223 -9.34 -27.41 18.53
CA GLN A 223 -10.42 -26.41 18.51
C GLN A 223 -10.87 -26.05 17.08
N SER A 224 -9.93 -25.80 16.16
CA SER A 224 -10.27 -25.54 14.75
C SER A 224 -10.92 -26.74 14.05
N LYS A 225 -10.66 -27.97 14.52
CA LYS A 225 -11.35 -29.18 14.07
C LYS A 225 -12.67 -29.41 14.80
N ALA A 226 -12.88 -28.77 15.95
CA ALA A 226 -14.07 -28.93 16.79
C ALA A 226 -15.35 -28.47 16.05
N HIS A 227 -15.25 -27.47 15.18
CA HIS A 227 -16.38 -27.02 14.34
C HIS A 227 -16.91 -28.11 13.39
N TYR A 228 -16.09 -29.13 13.10
CA TYR A 228 -16.44 -30.23 12.19
C TYR A 228 -16.54 -31.58 12.93
N THR A 229 -16.71 -31.57 14.26
CA THR A 229 -16.96 -32.82 15.00
C THR A 229 -18.31 -33.41 14.61
N PRO A 230 -18.46 -34.74 14.65
CA PRO A 230 -19.74 -35.38 14.33
C PRO A 230 -20.92 -34.82 15.14
N GLN A 231 -20.70 -34.48 16.42
CA GLN A 231 -21.72 -33.89 17.31
C GLN A 231 -22.21 -32.53 16.82
N VAL A 232 -21.30 -31.65 16.40
CA VAL A 232 -21.65 -30.33 15.87
C VAL A 232 -22.36 -30.46 14.52
N LEU A 233 -21.84 -31.32 13.63
CA LEU A 233 -22.46 -31.55 12.33
C LEU A 233 -23.87 -32.14 12.45
N HIS A 234 -24.07 -33.10 13.37
CA HIS A 234 -25.38 -33.65 13.69
C HIS A 234 -26.34 -32.56 14.17
N THR A 235 -25.89 -31.71 15.11
CA THR A 235 -26.71 -30.60 15.61
C THR A 235 -27.11 -29.63 14.48
N LEU A 236 -26.19 -29.33 13.55
CA LEU A 236 -26.49 -28.46 12.40
C LEU A 236 -27.49 -29.12 11.44
N GLN A 237 -27.37 -30.42 11.22
CA GLN A 237 -28.29 -31.21 10.39
C GLN A 237 -29.68 -31.30 11.02
N GLU A 238 -29.77 -31.64 12.32
CA GLU A 238 -31.02 -31.69 13.08
C GLU A 238 -31.75 -30.33 13.04
N LYS A 239 -31.01 -29.23 13.14
CA LYS A 239 -31.56 -27.87 13.07
C LYS A 239 -31.79 -27.38 11.63
N ASN A 240 -31.50 -28.22 10.63
CA ASN A 240 -31.61 -27.90 9.21
C ASN A 240 -30.87 -26.60 8.82
N ILE A 241 -29.67 -26.40 9.37
CA ILE A 241 -28.83 -25.22 9.12
C ILE A 241 -27.85 -25.58 7.99
N PRO A 242 -27.93 -24.93 6.81
CA PRO A 242 -26.95 -25.16 5.75
C PRO A 242 -25.55 -24.71 6.18
N PHE A 243 -24.55 -25.57 6.01
CA PHE A 243 -23.16 -25.29 6.37
C PHE A 243 -22.20 -25.67 5.24
N VAL A 244 -21.01 -25.08 5.27
CA VAL A 244 -19.94 -25.36 4.30
C VAL A 244 -19.04 -26.47 4.86
N SER A 245 -18.97 -27.61 4.16
CA SER A 245 -18.08 -28.70 4.55
C SER A 245 -16.61 -28.28 4.52
N ARG A 246 -15.79 -28.96 5.31
CA ARG A 246 -14.36 -28.66 5.45
C ARG A 246 -13.61 -28.76 4.12
N GLU A 247 -13.98 -29.70 3.25
CA GLU A 247 -13.35 -29.86 1.93
C GLU A 247 -13.61 -28.64 1.05
N LYS A 248 -14.83 -28.08 1.14
CA LYS A 248 -15.33 -26.98 0.31
C LYS A 248 -15.01 -25.60 0.88
N ASN A 249 -14.71 -25.48 2.17
CA ASN A 249 -14.24 -24.23 2.76
C ASN A 249 -12.84 -23.88 2.22
N PRO A 250 -12.65 -22.75 1.52
CA PRO A 250 -11.35 -22.40 1.00
C PRO A 250 -10.36 -22.12 2.15
N PRO A 251 -9.15 -22.69 2.11
CA PRO A 251 -8.16 -22.47 3.17
C PRO A 251 -7.49 -21.09 3.04
N ASN A 252 -7.18 -20.46 4.18
CA ASN A 252 -6.32 -19.29 4.29
C ASN A 252 -6.75 -18.09 3.42
N ILE A 253 -8.03 -17.72 3.44
CA ILE A 253 -8.63 -16.63 2.65
C ILE A 253 -9.22 -15.52 3.53
N PRO A 254 -8.41 -14.84 4.38
CA PRO A 254 -8.90 -13.80 5.29
C PRO A 254 -9.60 -12.65 4.56
N GLN A 255 -9.28 -12.40 3.28
CA GLN A 255 -9.83 -11.30 2.49
C GLN A 255 -11.36 -11.37 2.28
N VAL A 256 -11.93 -12.58 2.33
CA VAL A 256 -13.38 -12.83 2.21
C VAL A 256 -14.01 -13.17 3.57
N ARG A 257 -13.28 -12.97 4.67
CA ARG A 257 -13.74 -13.20 6.04
C ARG A 257 -13.78 -11.87 6.80
N PRO A 258 -14.81 -11.03 6.59
CA PRO A 258 -15.01 -9.77 7.31
C PRO A 258 -14.79 -9.79 8.81
N ILE A 259 -15.02 -10.94 9.46
CA ILE A 259 -14.83 -11.11 10.89
C ILE A 259 -13.39 -10.83 11.33
N GLU A 260 -12.39 -11.08 10.47
CA GLU A 260 -10.98 -10.76 10.74
C GLU A 260 -10.74 -9.24 10.83
N ASP A 261 -11.32 -8.48 9.90
CA ASP A 261 -11.26 -7.02 9.91
C ASP A 261 -12.04 -6.45 11.11
N LEU A 262 -13.20 -7.05 11.42
CA LEU A 262 -14.00 -6.70 12.58
C LEU A 262 -13.23 -6.92 13.89
N TRP A 263 -12.45 -7.99 14.01
CA TRP A 263 -11.58 -8.20 15.17
C TRP A 263 -10.55 -7.09 15.31
N GLY A 264 -9.98 -6.61 14.21
CA GLY A 264 -9.08 -5.45 14.20
C GLY A 264 -9.75 -4.19 14.75
N ILE A 265 -10.95 -3.89 14.26
CA ILE A 265 -11.74 -2.71 14.68
C ILE A 265 -12.16 -2.82 16.15
N LEU A 266 -12.64 -3.99 16.57
CA LEU A 266 -13.04 -4.22 17.95
C LEU A 266 -11.84 -4.10 18.89
N LYS A 267 -10.67 -4.65 18.53
CA LYS A 267 -9.43 -4.46 19.28
C LYS A 267 -9.09 -2.98 19.41
N GLN A 268 -9.08 -2.22 18.31
CA GLN A 268 -8.82 -0.78 18.37
C GLN A 268 -9.78 -0.04 19.31
N LYS A 269 -11.07 -0.40 19.31
CA LYS A 269 -12.08 0.19 20.21
C LYS A 269 -11.90 -0.22 21.68
N VAL A 270 -11.54 -1.48 21.95
CA VAL A 270 -11.35 -2.01 23.31
C VAL A 270 -10.18 -1.33 24.00
N TYR A 271 -9.04 -1.21 23.31
CA TYR A 271 -7.79 -0.67 23.86
C TYR A 271 -7.53 0.80 23.46
N ALA A 272 -8.56 1.51 23.00
CA ALA A 272 -8.48 2.93 22.72
C ALA A 272 -7.98 3.70 23.96
N GLN A 273 -7.24 4.80 23.73
CA GLN A 273 -6.69 5.65 24.80
C GLN A 273 -5.77 4.90 25.77
N ASN A 274 -4.99 3.93 25.27
CA ASN A 274 -4.09 3.10 26.08
C ASN A 274 -4.80 2.38 27.24
N TYR A 275 -6.06 1.99 27.04
CA TYR A 275 -6.80 1.23 28.04
C TYR A 275 -6.12 -0.12 28.32
N GLU A 276 -5.92 -0.43 29.60
CA GLU A 276 -5.44 -1.72 30.09
C GLU A 276 -6.39 -2.23 31.18
N ALA A 277 -6.75 -3.51 31.12
CA ALA A 277 -7.64 -4.12 32.10
C ALA A 277 -6.85 -4.65 33.31
N LYS A 278 -7.36 -4.43 34.53
CA LYS A 278 -6.78 -4.97 35.77
C LYS A 278 -7.19 -6.43 36.02
N SER A 279 -8.27 -6.89 35.39
CA SER A 279 -8.77 -8.26 35.52
C SER A 279 -9.50 -8.75 34.26
N LEU A 280 -9.59 -10.07 34.11
CA LEU A 280 -10.34 -10.70 33.02
C LEU A 280 -11.82 -10.30 33.04
N ASP A 281 -12.42 -10.08 34.21
CA ASP A 281 -13.81 -9.62 34.33
C ASP A 281 -14.01 -8.19 33.85
N GLN A 282 -13.05 -7.31 34.16
CA GLN A 282 -13.06 -5.95 33.64
C GLN A 282 -12.93 -5.94 32.11
N LEU A 283 -12.01 -6.75 31.56
CA LEU A 283 -11.84 -6.90 30.13
C LEU A 283 -13.11 -7.44 29.45
N ALA A 284 -13.75 -8.46 30.04
CA ALA A 284 -14.98 -9.06 29.51
C ALA A 284 -16.14 -8.05 29.48
N ARG A 285 -16.30 -7.20 30.51
CA ARG A 285 -17.30 -6.12 30.51
C ARG A 285 -17.02 -5.11 29.40
N ARG A 286 -15.77 -4.66 29.29
CA ARG A 286 -15.33 -3.70 28.25
C ARG A 286 -15.59 -4.23 26.84
N ILE A 287 -15.29 -5.50 26.58
CA ILE A 287 -15.54 -6.13 25.27
C ILE A 287 -17.04 -6.14 24.95
N ARG A 288 -17.90 -6.52 25.91
CA ARG A 288 -19.36 -6.50 25.72
C ARG A 288 -19.89 -5.10 25.43
N GLU A 289 -19.37 -4.08 26.11
CA GLU A 289 -19.70 -2.67 25.84
C GLU A 289 -19.29 -2.27 24.43
N LYS A 290 -18.04 -2.54 24.03
CA LYS A 290 -17.53 -2.14 22.71
C LYS A 290 -18.18 -2.86 21.54
N ILE A 291 -18.67 -4.08 21.74
CA ILE A 291 -19.46 -4.78 20.72
C ILE A 291 -20.81 -4.09 20.49
N LYS A 292 -21.45 -3.55 21.54
CA LYS A 292 -22.71 -2.79 21.40
C LYS A 292 -22.54 -1.47 20.66
N GLU A 293 -21.33 -0.89 20.72
CA GLU A 293 -20.96 0.35 20.01
C GLU A 293 -20.55 0.11 18.54
N LEU A 294 -20.55 -1.13 18.06
CA LEU A 294 -20.24 -1.42 16.66
C LEU A 294 -21.39 -0.96 15.77
N ASP A 295 -21.06 -0.16 14.76
CA ASP A 295 -22.05 0.30 13.78
C ASP A 295 -22.55 -0.88 12.94
N LYS A 296 -23.87 -1.05 12.91
CA LYS A 296 -24.53 -2.07 12.11
C LYS A 296 -24.30 -1.86 10.61
N ARG A 297 -24.27 -0.61 10.14
CA ARG A 297 -24.04 -0.30 8.71
C ARG A 297 -22.65 -0.74 8.27
N MET A 298 -21.63 -0.45 9.06
CA MET A 298 -20.27 -0.94 8.83
C MET A 298 -20.22 -2.47 8.65
N ILE A 299 -20.91 -3.24 9.50
CA ILE A 299 -20.95 -4.71 9.40
C ILE A 299 -21.68 -5.13 8.12
N GLN A 300 -22.78 -4.46 7.77
CA GLN A 300 -23.54 -4.72 6.53
C GLN A 300 -22.68 -4.52 5.29
N ASP A 301 -21.95 -3.42 5.22
CA ASP A 301 -21.06 -3.09 4.09
C ASP A 301 -19.96 -4.14 3.92
N MET A 302 -19.34 -4.58 5.03
CA MET A 302 -18.32 -5.63 4.98
C MET A 302 -18.87 -6.97 4.46
N MET A 303 -20.11 -7.31 4.81
CA MET A 303 -20.76 -8.56 4.38
C MET A 303 -21.26 -8.48 2.93
N PHE A 304 -21.62 -7.30 2.43
CA PHE A 304 -22.16 -7.11 1.08
C PHE A 304 -21.17 -7.53 -0.01
N ASP A 305 -19.89 -7.21 0.16
CA ASP A 305 -18.86 -7.42 -0.86
C ASP A 305 -18.33 -8.86 -0.96
N ILE A 306 -18.74 -9.77 -0.07
CA ILE A 306 -18.21 -11.15 -0.01
C ILE A 306 -18.37 -11.84 -1.37
N ARG A 307 -19.55 -11.74 -1.99
CA ARG A 307 -19.83 -12.42 -3.27
C ARG A 307 -18.93 -11.90 -4.39
N SER A 308 -18.75 -10.59 -4.46
CA SER A 308 -17.90 -9.93 -5.46
C SER A 308 -16.43 -10.33 -5.27
N LYS A 309 -15.95 -10.37 -4.04
CA LYS A 309 -14.59 -10.83 -3.71
C LYS A 309 -14.37 -12.30 -4.07
N LEU A 310 -15.32 -13.19 -3.75
CA LEU A 310 -15.25 -14.62 -4.13
C LEU A 310 -15.18 -14.81 -5.65
N ARG A 311 -15.97 -14.05 -6.42
CA ARG A 311 -15.93 -14.08 -7.89
C ARG A 311 -14.58 -13.63 -8.42
N LYS A 312 -14.04 -12.53 -7.87
CA LYS A 312 -12.74 -11.98 -8.28
C LYS A 312 -11.62 -12.98 -7.99
N MET A 313 -11.58 -13.53 -6.78
CA MET A 313 -10.60 -14.55 -6.39
C MET A 313 -10.67 -15.80 -7.28
N TRP A 314 -11.88 -16.23 -7.65
CA TRP A 314 -12.06 -17.36 -8.55
C TRP A 314 -11.51 -17.06 -9.96
N ARG A 315 -11.81 -15.90 -10.54
CA ARG A 315 -11.46 -15.56 -11.94
C ARG A 315 -10.03 -15.07 -12.13
N GLU A 316 -9.54 -14.26 -11.21
CA GLU A 316 -8.28 -13.52 -11.33
C GLU A 316 -7.17 -14.06 -10.39
N GLY A 317 -7.50 -15.06 -9.57
CA GLY A 317 -6.59 -15.67 -8.59
C GLY A 317 -6.75 -15.13 -7.18
N VAL A 318 -6.28 -15.88 -6.18
CA VAL A 318 -6.54 -15.61 -4.74
C VAL A 318 -5.97 -14.28 -4.24
N PHE A 319 -4.98 -13.72 -4.93
CA PHE A 319 -4.37 -12.43 -4.56
C PHE A 319 -5.10 -11.21 -5.14
N SER A 320 -6.09 -11.40 -6.02
CA SER A 320 -6.78 -10.32 -6.75
C SER A 320 -7.54 -9.32 -5.85
N THR A 321 -7.83 -9.71 -4.62
CA THR A 321 -8.52 -8.89 -3.61
C THR A 321 -7.58 -8.30 -2.55
N CYS A 322 -6.27 -8.55 -2.66
CA CYS A 322 -5.27 -7.95 -1.78
C CYS A 322 -4.98 -6.52 -2.26
N HIS A 323 -5.05 -5.54 -1.35
CA HIS A 323 -4.84 -4.12 -1.62
C HIS A 323 -3.79 -3.52 -0.68
#